data_AF-A0A8E2QZ53-F1
#
_entry.id   AF-A0A8E2QZ53-F1
#
_cell.length_a   1.000
_cell.length_b   1.000
_cell.length_c   1.000
_cell.angle_alpha   90.00
_cell.angle_beta   90.00
_cell.angle_gamma   90.00
#
_symmetry.space_group_name_H-M   'P 1'
#
loop_
_entity.id
_entity.type
_entity.pdbx_description
1 polymer ?
#
loop_
_entity_poly.entity_id
_entity_poly.type
_entity_poly.pdbx_seq_one_letter_code
_entity_poly.pdbx_strand_id
1 'polypeptide(L)'
;MSMLTVRWGADGRLDRWGYAGLRTAATRASDEAWRAGHEAALRPANTGAGAGIVFAIVSVLSANSVAPYLVALSLAVISTLTGVILSLVIAHRAAKAVAGK
;
A
#
# COMPACT_ATOMS: atom_id res chain seq x y z
N MET A 1 -1.87 -6.93 -0.62
CA MET A 1 -0.74 -6.39 -1.40
C MET A 1 0.37 -6.00 -0.43
N SER A 2 1.58 -6.58 -0.53
CA SER A 2 2.61 -6.39 0.51
C SER A 2 3.57 -5.26 0.15
N MET A 3 4.11 -4.57 1.16
CA MET A 3 5.19 -3.58 1.02
C MET A 3 6.34 -4.10 0.15
N LEU A 4 6.65 -5.40 0.26
CA LEU A 4 7.69 -6.05 -0.53
C LEU A 4 7.38 -6.04 -2.02
N THR A 5 6.12 -6.28 -2.41
CA THR A 5 5.71 -6.20 -3.83
C THR A 5 5.79 -4.79 -4.39
N VAL A 6 5.53 -3.77 -3.56
CA VAL A 6 5.70 -2.37 -3.98
C VAL A 6 7.18 -2.06 -4.21
N ARG A 7 8.02 -2.45 -3.26
CA ARG A 7 9.46 -2.21 -3.32
C ARG A 7 10.14 -2.97 -4.46
N TRP A 8 9.79 -4.23 -4.68
CA TRP A 8 10.31 -5.00 -5.80
C TRP A 8 9.83 -4.47 -7.16
N GLY A 9 8.64 -3.87 -7.23
CA GLY A 9 8.18 -3.15 -8.42
C GLY A 9 9.01 -1.89 -8.71
N ALA A 10 9.35 -1.12 -7.66
CA ALA A 10 10.22 0.06 -7.77
C ALA A 10 11.67 -0.30 -8.15
N ASP A 11 12.23 -1.34 -7.51
CA ASP A 11 13.58 -1.85 -7.75
C ASP A 11 13.72 -2.56 -9.12
N GLY A 12 12.63 -2.69 -9.90
CA GLY A 12 12.62 -3.39 -11.19
C GLY A 12 12.80 -4.91 -11.09
N ARG A 13 12.66 -5.49 -9.89
CA ARG A 13 12.73 -6.93 -9.64
C ARG A 13 11.42 -7.65 -9.96
N LEU A 14 10.32 -6.91 -10.02
CA LEU A 14 9.03 -7.40 -10.50
C LEU A 14 8.79 -6.90 -11.91
N ASP A 15 8.64 -7.85 -12.83
CA ASP A 15 8.21 -7.57 -14.20
C ASP A 15 6.79 -7.00 -14.21
N ARG A 16 6.55 -6.05 -15.11
CA ARG A 16 5.26 -5.40 -15.35
C ARG A 16 4.17 -6.42 -15.72
N TRP A 17 4.55 -7.54 -16.34
CA TRP A 17 3.64 -8.62 -16.71
C TRP A 17 3.47 -9.70 -15.63
N GLY A 18 4.27 -9.68 -14.56
CA GLY A 18 4.17 -10.62 -13.43
C GLY A 18 2.90 -10.46 -12.58
N TYR A 19 2.57 -11.46 -11.76
CA TYR A 19 1.33 -11.51 -10.97
C TYR A 19 1.33 -10.66 -9.69
N ALA A 20 2.43 -9.98 -9.33
CA ALA A 20 2.54 -9.21 -8.10
C ALA A 20 2.81 -7.71 -8.35
N GLY A 21 2.25 -6.83 -7.51
CA GLY A 21 2.40 -5.36 -7.60
C GLY A 21 1.08 -4.59 -7.82
N LEU A 22 1.18 -3.26 -7.93
CA LEU A 22 0.06 -2.33 -8.15
C LEU A 22 -0.28 -2.30 -9.64
N ARG A 23 -1.21 -3.16 -10.06
CA ARG A 23 -1.63 -3.28 -11.46
C ARG A 23 -2.85 -2.41 -11.74
N THR A 24 -2.60 -1.19 -12.20
CA THR A 24 -3.63 -0.31 -12.76
C THR A 24 -3.39 -0.17 -14.26
N ALA A 25 -4.37 0.37 -15.01
CA ALA A 25 -4.16 0.67 -16.42
C ALA A 25 -2.96 1.61 -16.64
N ALA A 26 -2.79 2.59 -15.75
CA ALA A 26 -1.69 3.56 -15.83
C ALA A 26 -0.33 2.94 -15.51
N THR A 27 -0.21 2.14 -14.44
CA THR A 27 1.08 1.52 -14.06
C THR A 27 1.55 0.47 -15.05
N ARG A 28 0.67 -0.07 -15.89
CA ARG A 28 1.02 -1.04 -16.95
C ARG A 28 1.34 -0.39 -18.30
N ALA A 29 1.20 0.93 -18.45
CA ALA A 29 1.35 1.60 -19.73
C ALA A 29 2.80 1.60 -20.25
N SER A 30 3.78 1.77 -19.36
CA SER A 30 5.21 1.75 -19.69
C SER A 30 6.02 1.27 -18.48
N ASP A 31 7.29 0.89 -18.69
CA ASP A 31 8.17 0.45 -17.59
C ASP A 31 8.51 1.62 -16.66
N GLU A 32 8.58 2.84 -17.21
CA GLU A 32 8.74 4.06 -16.44
C GLU A 32 7.52 4.34 -15.57
N ALA A 33 6.30 4.18 -16.12
CA ALA A 33 5.06 4.32 -15.37
C ALA A 33 4.92 3.24 -14.27
N TRP A 34 5.42 2.04 -14.53
CA TRP A 34 5.49 0.96 -13.53
C TRP A 34 6.39 1.35 -12.36
N ARG A 35 7.63 1.79 -12.61
CA ARG A 35 8.56 2.20 -11.55
C ARG A 35 8.06 3.42 -10.78
N ALA A 36 7.63 4.48 -11.48
CA ALA A 36 7.17 5.71 -10.85
C ALA A 36 5.93 5.48 -9.96
N GLY A 37 4.99 4.64 -10.40
CA GLY A 37 3.82 4.29 -9.60
C GLY A 37 4.18 3.51 -8.33
N HIS A 38 5.12 2.56 -8.42
CA HIS A 38 5.57 1.78 -7.28
C HIS A 38 6.42 2.59 -6.30
N GLU A 39 7.31 3.45 -6.78
CA GLU A 39 8.12 4.33 -5.94
C GLU A 39 7.23 5.30 -5.15
N ALA A 40 6.24 5.91 -5.80
CA ALA A 40 5.30 6.82 -5.14
C ALA A 40 4.39 6.10 -4.12
N ALA A 41 4.13 4.81 -4.30
CA ALA A 41 3.32 4.01 -3.39
C ALA A 41 4.07 3.51 -2.14
N LEU A 42 5.42 3.57 -2.10
CA LEU A 42 6.19 3.08 -0.95
C LEU A 42 5.85 3.82 0.34
N ARG A 43 5.76 5.16 0.28
CA ARG A 43 5.49 6.00 1.45
C ARG A 43 4.12 5.72 2.07
N PRO A 44 2.99 5.77 1.33
CA PRO A 44 1.67 5.45 1.89
C PRO A 44 1.53 3.97 2.30
N ALA A 45 2.21 3.04 1.62
CA ALA A 45 2.20 1.63 2.01
C ALA A 45 2.89 1.42 3.35
N ASN A 46 4.04 2.08 3.58
CA ASN A 46 4.77 1.98 4.84
C ASN A 46 4.03 2.61 6.00
N THR A 47 3.44 3.79 5.82
CA THR A 47 2.72 4.48 6.89
C THR A 47 1.44 3.75 7.27
N GLY A 48 0.68 3.26 6.29
CA GLY A 48 -0.54 2.49 6.53
C GLY A 48 -0.27 1.14 7.21
N ALA A 49 0.73 0.40 6.73
CA ALA A 49 1.12 -0.88 7.34
C ALA A 49 1.69 -0.69 8.76
N GLY A 50 2.54 0.33 8.96
CA GLY A 50 3.10 0.65 10.28
C GLY A 50 2.02 1.02 11.29
N ALA A 51 1.10 1.91 10.92
CA ALA A 51 -0.03 2.29 11.77
C ALA A 51 -0.94 1.08 12.08
N GLY A 52 -1.24 0.26 11.07
CA GLY A 52 -2.03 -0.95 11.25
C GLY A 52 -1.40 -1.94 12.24
N ILE A 53 -0.08 -2.16 12.16
CA ILE A 53 0.65 -3.02 13.10
C ILE A 53 0.55 -2.47 14.53
N VAL A 54 0.76 -1.17 14.73
CA VAL A 54 0.67 -0.56 16.07
C VAL A 54 -0.73 -0.76 16.66
N PHE A 55 -1.78 -0.47 15.91
CA PHE A 55 -3.15 -0.67 16.40
C PHE A 55 -3.51 -2.14 16.61
N ALA A 56 -2.97 -3.06 15.80
CA ALA A 56 -3.13 -4.49 16.00
C ALA A 56 -2.47 -4.96 17.31
N ILE A 57 -1.28 -4.46 17.64
CA ILE A 57 -0.63 -4.74 18.92
C ILE A 57 -1.48 -4.22 20.08
N VAL A 58 -1.96 -2.97 20.00
CA VAL A 58 -2.83 -2.37 21.03
C VAL A 58 -4.13 -3.16 21.19
N SER A 59 -4.70 -3.66 20.10
CA SER A 59 -5.87 -4.55 20.12
C SER A 59 -5.60 -5.81 20.94
N VAL A 60 -4.49 -6.50 20.68
CA VAL A 60 -4.12 -7.72 21.43
C VAL A 60 -3.91 -7.42 22.91
N LEU A 61 -3.23 -6.31 23.25
CA LEU A 61 -2.99 -5.90 24.64
C LEU A 61 -4.30 -5.51 25.36
N SER A 62 -5.32 -5.10 24.62
CA SER A 62 -6.62 -4.69 25.15
C SER A 62 -7.66 -5.81 25.14
N ALA A 63 -7.28 -7.04 24.80
CA ALA A 63 -8.20 -8.17 24.64
C ALA A 63 -9.02 -8.52 25.90
N ASN A 64 -8.55 -8.12 27.08
CA ASN A 64 -9.25 -8.31 28.35
C ASN A 64 -10.46 -7.37 28.53
N SER A 65 -10.69 -6.44 27.61
CA SER A 65 -11.82 -5.50 27.66
C SER A 65 -12.41 -5.31 26.28
N VAL A 66 -13.70 -5.64 26.13
CA VAL A 66 -14.39 -5.70 24.83
C VAL A 66 -14.36 -4.36 24.10
N ALA A 67 -14.71 -3.26 24.77
CA ALA A 67 -14.77 -1.94 24.15
C ALA A 67 -13.41 -1.45 23.60
N PRO A 68 -12.32 -1.39 24.37
CA PRO A 68 -11.01 -0.96 23.85
C PRO A 68 -10.43 -1.93 22.82
N TYR A 69 -10.69 -3.24 22.94
CA TYR A 69 -10.33 -4.22 21.92
C TYR A 69 -10.99 -3.88 20.56
N LEU A 70 -12.31 -3.67 20.53
CA LEU A 70 -13.04 -3.38 19.29
C LEU A 70 -12.63 -2.04 18.68
N VAL A 71 -12.36 -1.02 19.50
CA VAL A 71 -11.88 0.29 19.01
C VAL A 71 -10.50 0.16 18.38
N ALA A 72 -9.54 -0.47 19.06
CA ALA A 72 -8.19 -0.66 18.55
C ALA A 72 -8.18 -1.53 17.28
N LEU A 73 -8.98 -2.60 17.24
CA LEU A 73 -9.13 -3.44 16.06
C LEU A 73 -9.71 -2.65 14.88
N SER A 74 -10.75 -1.85 15.11
CA SER A 74 -11.35 -1.01 14.07
C SER A 74 -10.34 0.00 13.51
N LEU A 75 -9.54 0.62 14.38
CA LEU A 75 -8.47 1.54 13.96
C LEU A 75 -7.38 0.81 13.16
N ALA A 76 -7.02 -0.42 13.53
CA ALA A 76 -6.08 -1.24 12.76
C ALA A 76 -6.60 -1.53 11.35
N VAL A 77 -7.88 -1.89 11.23
CA VAL A 77 -8.52 -2.16 9.93
C VAL A 77 -8.59 -0.89 9.10
N ILE A 78 -9.09 0.21 9.67
CA ILE A 78 -9.24 1.50 8.96
C ILE A 78 -7.88 2.00 8.48
N SER A 79 -6.86 2.05 9.34
CA SER A 79 -5.52 2.52 8.98
C SER A 79 -4.90 1.68 7.87
N THR A 80 -5.06 0.35 7.92
CA THR A 80 -4.59 -0.55 6.87
C THR A 80 -5.31 -0.31 5.54
N LEU A 81 -6.64 -0.22 5.56
CA LEU A 81 -7.45 0.06 4.36
C LEU A 81 -7.11 1.41 3.75
N THR A 82 -7.02 2.47 4.55
CA THR A 82 -6.63 3.80 4.11
C THR A 82 -5.25 3.78 3.47
N GLY A 83 -4.28 3.08 4.07
CA GLY A 83 -2.94 2.90 3.50
C GLY A 83 -2.96 2.25 2.11
N VAL A 84 -3.73 1.17 1.96
CA VAL A 84 -3.88 0.46 0.68
C VAL A 84 -4.52 1.34 -0.38
N ILE A 85 -5.63 2.01 -0.04
CA ILE A 85 -6.35 2.88 -0.98
C ILE A 85 -5.48 4.05 -1.41
N LEU A 86 -4.81 4.73 -0.47
CA LEU A 86 -3.91 5.84 -0.78
C LEU A 86 -2.75 5.39 -1.66
N SER A 87 -2.15 4.24 -1.37
CA SER A 87 -1.08 3.66 -2.19
C SER A 87 -1.55 3.40 -3.62
N LEU A 88 -2.77 2.89 -3.79
CA LEU A 88 -3.38 2.66 -5.10
C LEU A 88 -3.62 3.95 -5.87
N VAL A 89 -4.22 4.95 -5.23
CA VAL A 89 -4.54 6.24 -5.86
C VAL A 89 -3.25 6.98 -6.24
N ILE A 90 -2.26 7.02 -5.33
CA ILE A 90 -0.99 7.71 -5.58
C ILE A 90 -0.20 7.02 -6.69
N ALA A 91 -0.11 5.68 -6.67
CA ALA A 91 0.52 4.93 -7.75
C ALA A 91 -0.13 5.20 -9.10
N HIS A 92 -1.46 5.18 -9.14
CA HIS A 92 -2.20 5.42 -10.38
C HIS A 92 -1.96 6.83 -10.92
N ARG A 93 -2.00 7.84 -10.04
CA ARG A 93 -1.75 9.24 -10.43
C ARG A 93 -0.32 9.47 -10.90
N ALA A 94 0.67 8.92 -10.19
CA ALA A 94 2.07 9.03 -10.56
C ALA A 94 2.35 8.35 -11.91
N ALA A 95 1.83 7.14 -12.11
CA ALA A 95 1.97 6.43 -13.37
C ALA A 95 1.30 7.16 -14.54
N LYS A 96 0.11 7.73 -14.33
CA LYS A 96 -0.61 8.50 -15.36
C LYS A 96 0.14 9.77 -15.76
N ALA A 97 0.82 10.43 -14.81
CA ALA A 97 1.62 11.62 -15.09
C ALA A 97 2.84 11.34 -15.98
N VAL A 98 3.38 10.13 -15.92
CA VAL A 98 4.51 9.69 -16.75
C VAL A 98 4.04 9.10 -18.08
N ALA A 99 2.96 8.31 -18.08
CA ALA A 99 2.42 7.69 -19.29
C ALA A 99 1.72 8.64 -20.27
N GLY A 100 1.36 9.85 -19.82
CA GLY A 100 0.76 10.90 -20.65
C GLY A 100 1.77 11.85 -21.30
N LYS A 101 3.08 11.64 -21.07
CA LYS A 101 4.17 12.27 -21.81
C LYS A 101 4.61 11.35 -22.94
#